data_AF-A0A6P1YFT3-F1
#
_entry.id   AF-A0A6P1YFT3-F1
#
_cell.length_a   1.000
_cell.length_b   1.000
_cell.length_c   1.000
_cell.angle_alpha   90.00
_cell.angle_beta   90.00
_cell.angle_gamma   90.00
#
_symmetry.space_group_name_H-M   'P 1'
#
loop_
_entity.id
_entity.type
_entity.pdbx_description
1 polymer ?
#
loop_
_entity_poly.entity_id
_entity_poly.type
_entity_poly.pdbx_seq_one_letter_code
_entity_poly.pdbx_strand_id
1 'polypeptide(L)'
;MRIIWDGTEKEKIINKISLYNLRNYIELKGRITDVSIAYKKSLALIQPSYFESFGMTVIEAMAHSRPVIATKSGGPEGIVQDGNTGFLTEIGDAEELAEKMAFLLDNKMLAEQMGQEGRKLYEQKFTRHVAREKFVSIIEDTLTNFKEYTNSKLLVYDLLNFIHDKNYVYKYIEETACAERDEVKEKISQNLNENIIHTNNKRIDLSKLKPSRRIYRSKKYIIESNKDAFNTISIIIGTHFQKPNGILRLLIKSVNHKDYVLREAEINLNDVSDNSKVSFVFEEVNKALGHRFILEFVPIYEKNSSKISIYEYRDKGTKAFKNKFVNLKNNLYFELI
;
A
#
# COMPACT_ATOMS: atom_id res chain seq x y z
N MET A 1 24.01 -19.88 -5.41
CA MET A 1 23.78 -18.76 -4.47
C MET A 1 23.37 -17.52 -5.25
N ARG A 2 22.43 -16.71 -4.75
CA ARG A 2 22.04 -15.43 -5.35
C ARG A 2 22.42 -14.29 -4.43
N ILE A 3 23.02 -13.24 -5.00
CA ILE A 3 23.33 -12.01 -4.28
C ILE A 3 22.43 -10.91 -4.87
N ILE A 4 21.50 -10.41 -4.05
CA ILE A 4 20.55 -9.36 -4.39
C ILE A 4 21.11 -8.04 -3.88
N TRP A 5 22.02 -7.42 -4.64
CA TRP A 5 22.68 -6.20 -4.21
C TRP A 5 23.32 -5.46 -5.38
N ASP A 6 23.32 -4.13 -5.33
CA ASP A 6 23.94 -3.24 -6.32
C ASP A 6 24.55 -2.02 -5.62
N GLY A 7 25.67 -2.23 -4.93
CA GLY A 7 26.38 -1.16 -4.23
C GLY A 7 27.82 -1.00 -4.71
N THR A 8 28.54 -0.11 -4.03
CA THR A 8 29.83 0.45 -4.49
C THR A 8 30.94 -0.59 -4.67
N GLU A 9 30.93 -1.66 -3.89
CA GLU A 9 31.90 -2.76 -3.94
C GLU A 9 31.59 -3.83 -5.00
N LYS A 10 30.62 -3.61 -5.91
CA LYS A 10 30.18 -4.61 -6.91
C LYS A 10 31.33 -5.11 -7.79
N GLU A 11 32.20 -4.23 -8.27
CA GLU A 11 33.33 -4.63 -9.11
C GLU A 11 34.30 -5.54 -8.37
N LYS A 12 34.58 -5.24 -7.09
CA LYS A 12 35.42 -6.09 -6.24
C LYS A 12 34.82 -7.48 -6.05
N ILE A 13 33.49 -7.58 -5.89
CA ILE A 13 32.78 -8.86 -5.80
C ILE A 13 32.88 -9.63 -7.13
N ILE A 14 32.65 -8.98 -8.27
CA ILE A 14 32.77 -9.61 -9.59
C ILE A 14 34.19 -10.16 -9.81
N ASN A 15 35.21 -9.37 -9.45
CA ASN A 15 36.61 -9.77 -9.55
C ASN A 15 36.90 -11.00 -8.67
N LYS A 16 36.40 -11.03 -7.42
CA LYS A 16 36.54 -12.20 -6.54
C LYS A 16 35.83 -13.44 -7.11
N ILE A 17 34.59 -13.29 -7.61
CA ILE A 17 33.86 -14.41 -8.25
C ILE A 17 34.66 -14.98 -9.42
N SER A 18 35.28 -14.11 -10.22
CA SER A 18 36.13 -14.52 -11.33
C SER A 18 37.40 -15.21 -10.85
N LEU A 19 38.10 -14.64 -9.86
CA LEU A 19 39.34 -15.16 -9.31
C LEU A 19 39.17 -16.58 -8.75
N TYR A 20 38.05 -16.83 -8.08
CA TYR A 20 37.72 -18.13 -7.48
C TYR A 20 36.94 -19.08 -8.40
N ASN A 21 36.76 -18.74 -9.69
CA ASN A 21 36.02 -19.55 -10.66
C ASN A 21 34.56 -19.88 -10.25
N LEU A 22 33.88 -18.96 -9.56
CA LEU A 22 32.55 -19.17 -8.99
C LEU A 22 31.40 -18.72 -9.89
N ARG A 23 31.67 -18.37 -11.14
CA ARG A 23 30.68 -17.78 -12.08
C ARG A 23 29.45 -18.67 -12.31
N ASN A 24 29.62 -19.99 -12.24
CA ASN A 24 28.51 -20.95 -12.41
C ASN A 24 27.69 -21.18 -11.14
N TYR A 25 28.17 -20.70 -9.99
CA TYR A 25 27.56 -20.95 -8.68
C TYR A 25 26.94 -19.69 -8.07
N ILE A 26 27.36 -18.50 -8.51
CA ILE A 26 26.93 -17.22 -7.95
C ILE A 26 26.24 -16.39 -9.04
N GLU A 27 25.00 -15.98 -8.75
CA GLU A 27 24.22 -15.08 -9.59
C GLU A 27 24.04 -13.73 -8.89
N LEU A 28 24.59 -12.66 -9.51
CA LEU A 28 24.41 -11.28 -9.06
C LEU A 28 23.17 -10.68 -9.74
N LYS A 29 22.11 -10.41 -8.98
CA LYS A 29 20.83 -9.90 -9.53
C LYS A 29 20.69 -8.37 -9.50
N GLY A 30 21.58 -7.66 -8.80
CA GLY A 30 21.41 -6.23 -8.58
C GLY A 30 20.24 -5.94 -7.63
N ARG A 31 19.68 -4.73 -7.73
CA ARG A 31 18.43 -4.36 -7.03
C ARG A 31 17.23 -5.01 -7.71
N ILE A 32 16.30 -5.51 -6.92
CA ILE A 32 15.02 -6.03 -7.39
C ILE A 32 13.88 -5.25 -6.73
N THR A 33 12.75 -5.11 -7.43
CA THR A 33 11.57 -4.41 -6.92
C THR A 33 10.78 -5.25 -5.93
N ASP A 34 10.58 -6.53 -6.26
CA ASP A 34 9.91 -7.50 -5.40
C ASP A 34 10.93 -8.46 -4.78
N VAL A 35 11.28 -8.17 -3.52
CA VAL A 35 12.20 -9.01 -2.73
C VAL A 35 11.52 -10.29 -2.22
N SER A 36 10.17 -10.34 -2.15
CA SER A 36 9.43 -11.53 -1.72
C SER A 36 9.75 -12.73 -2.60
N ILE A 37 9.89 -12.50 -3.92
CA ILE A 37 10.27 -13.55 -4.88
C ILE A 37 11.66 -14.12 -4.55
N ALA A 38 12.60 -13.31 -4.08
CA ALA A 38 13.93 -13.78 -3.72
C ALA A 38 13.89 -14.68 -2.49
N TYR A 39 13.15 -14.28 -1.44
CA TYR A 39 12.99 -15.10 -0.24
C TYR A 39 12.23 -16.40 -0.51
N LYS A 40 11.13 -16.36 -1.28
CA LYS A 40 10.37 -17.57 -1.64
C LYS A 40 11.21 -18.59 -2.42
N LYS A 41 12.22 -18.13 -3.16
CA LYS A 41 13.12 -18.97 -3.97
C LYS A 41 14.45 -19.28 -3.26
N SER A 42 14.64 -18.87 -2.00
CA SER A 42 15.83 -19.17 -1.22
C SER A 42 15.58 -20.29 -0.21
N LEU A 43 16.66 -21.00 0.15
CA LEU A 43 16.63 -21.93 1.28
C LEU A 43 16.79 -21.16 2.60
N ALA A 44 17.73 -20.23 2.65
CA ALA A 44 18.06 -19.42 3.82
C ALA A 44 18.49 -18.02 3.38
N LEU A 45 18.44 -17.05 4.30
CA LEU A 45 19.11 -15.75 4.15
C LEU A 45 20.51 -15.85 4.77
N ILE A 46 21.52 -15.29 4.09
CA ILE A 46 22.87 -15.13 4.62
C ILE A 46 23.15 -13.64 4.81
N GLN A 47 23.46 -13.22 6.04
CA GLN A 47 23.72 -11.83 6.42
C GLN A 47 25.09 -11.71 7.13
N PRO A 48 26.21 -11.71 6.37
CA PRO A 48 27.56 -11.72 6.92
C PRO A 48 28.09 -10.30 7.16
N SER A 49 27.28 -9.44 7.78
CA SER A 49 27.61 -8.03 7.99
C SER A 49 28.67 -7.87 9.08
N TYR A 50 29.57 -6.89 8.94
CA TYR A 50 30.45 -6.49 10.05
C TYR A 50 29.71 -5.64 11.09
N PHE A 51 28.65 -4.95 10.66
CA PHE A 51 27.78 -4.14 11.50
C PHE A 51 26.38 -4.13 10.89
N GLU A 52 25.36 -4.37 11.72
CA GLU A 52 23.96 -4.32 11.36
C GLU A 52 23.17 -3.77 12.53
N SER A 53 22.54 -2.60 12.38
CA SER A 53 21.87 -1.92 13.49
C SER A 53 20.59 -2.63 13.93
N PHE A 54 19.82 -3.16 12.97
CA PHE A 54 18.55 -3.81 13.26
C PHE A 54 18.40 -5.13 12.54
N GLY A 55 18.63 -5.19 11.22
CA GLY A 55 18.44 -6.41 10.44
C GLY A 55 17.02 -6.55 9.88
N MET A 56 16.54 -5.53 9.14
CA MET A 56 15.23 -5.63 8.46
C MET A 56 15.13 -6.84 7.53
N THR A 57 16.20 -7.14 6.79
CA THR A 57 16.30 -8.32 5.93
C THR A 57 16.18 -9.63 6.72
N VAL A 58 16.69 -9.69 7.95
CA VAL A 58 16.53 -10.84 8.86
C VAL A 58 15.05 -11.06 9.18
N ILE A 59 14.34 -9.98 9.53
CA ILE A 59 12.90 -10.02 9.84
C ILE A 59 12.09 -10.38 8.59
N GLU A 60 12.43 -9.83 7.43
CA GLU A 60 11.79 -10.17 6.15
C GLU A 60 11.97 -11.65 5.80
N ALA A 61 13.16 -12.22 6.00
CA ALA A 61 13.43 -13.64 5.79
C ALA A 61 12.57 -14.51 6.74
N MET A 62 12.51 -14.15 8.02
CA MET A 62 11.65 -14.81 9.00
C MET A 62 10.16 -14.74 8.58
N ALA A 63 9.71 -13.59 8.09
CA ALA A 63 8.37 -13.42 7.55
C ALA A 63 8.12 -14.33 6.32
N HIS A 64 9.15 -14.78 5.60
CA HIS A 64 9.01 -15.72 4.48
C HIS A 64 9.30 -17.18 4.86
N SER A 65 9.30 -17.48 6.17
CA SER A 65 9.67 -18.79 6.73
C SER A 65 11.03 -19.27 6.23
N ARG A 66 12.01 -18.37 6.15
CA ARG A 66 13.40 -18.70 5.78
C ARG A 66 14.29 -18.62 7.02
N PRO A 67 15.08 -19.67 7.33
CA PRO A 67 16.11 -19.57 8.35
C PRO A 67 17.15 -18.52 7.96
N VAL A 68 17.78 -17.93 8.98
CA VAL A 68 18.79 -16.88 8.81
C VAL A 68 20.13 -17.37 9.33
N ILE A 69 21.19 -17.21 8.53
CA ILE A 69 22.56 -17.32 9.01
C ILE A 69 23.12 -15.90 9.02
N ALA A 70 23.42 -15.37 10.20
CA ALA A 70 23.92 -14.01 10.37
C ALA A 70 25.19 -13.99 11.22
N THR A 71 25.98 -12.95 11.08
CA THR A 71 27.09 -12.66 12.00
C THR A 71 26.57 -11.95 13.25
N LYS A 72 27.27 -12.13 14.38
CA LYS A 72 27.05 -11.41 15.64
C LYS A 72 27.43 -9.93 15.51
N SER A 73 26.57 -9.16 14.84
CA SER A 73 26.86 -7.82 14.32
C SER A 73 25.94 -6.72 14.87
N GLY A 74 25.32 -6.95 16.04
CA GLY A 74 24.36 -6.05 16.66
C GLY A 74 22.92 -6.56 16.52
N GLY A 75 22.13 -5.93 15.65
CA GLY A 75 20.70 -6.21 15.45
C GLY A 75 20.35 -7.69 15.33
N PRO A 76 21.05 -8.50 14.49
CA PRO A 76 20.76 -9.92 14.34
C PRO A 76 20.84 -10.72 15.64
N GLU A 77 21.70 -10.36 16.59
CA GLU A 77 21.85 -11.06 17.88
C GLU A 77 20.61 -10.91 18.77
N GLY A 78 19.87 -9.80 18.62
CA GLY A 78 18.61 -9.57 19.33
C GLY A 78 17.39 -10.23 18.65
N ILE A 79 17.55 -10.76 17.45
CA ILE A 79 16.45 -11.26 16.61
C ILE A 79 16.56 -12.78 16.38
N VAL A 80 17.73 -13.26 15.95
CA VAL A 80 17.97 -14.66 15.62
C VAL A 80 18.16 -15.47 16.90
N GLN A 81 17.35 -16.50 17.08
CA GLN A 81 17.55 -17.50 18.14
C GLN A 81 18.44 -18.62 17.60
N ASP A 82 19.71 -18.60 17.99
CA ASP A 82 20.73 -19.54 17.52
C ASP A 82 20.30 -21.00 17.72
N GLY A 83 20.44 -21.81 16.66
CA GLY A 83 20.00 -23.21 16.61
C GLY A 83 18.48 -23.41 16.49
N ASN A 84 17.65 -22.37 16.63
CA ASN A 84 16.20 -22.48 16.57
C ASN A 84 15.59 -21.79 15.34
N THR A 85 15.89 -20.52 15.10
CA THR A 85 15.38 -19.77 13.92
C THR A 85 16.43 -19.58 12.84
N GLY A 86 17.64 -20.08 13.08
CA GLY A 86 18.82 -19.79 12.28
C GLY A 86 20.12 -20.02 13.05
N PHE A 87 21.21 -19.45 12.55
CA PHE A 87 22.53 -19.52 13.17
C PHE A 87 23.18 -18.14 13.30
N LEU A 88 23.90 -17.94 14.40
CA LEU A 88 24.78 -16.80 14.62
C LEU A 88 26.25 -17.24 14.55
N THR A 89 27.02 -16.55 13.72
CA THR A 89 28.45 -16.82 13.47
C THR A 89 29.32 -15.64 13.90
N GLU A 90 30.60 -15.87 14.13
CA GLU A 90 31.55 -14.80 14.47
C GLU A 90 31.82 -13.86 13.27
N ILE A 91 32.01 -12.56 13.55
CA ILE A 91 32.30 -11.59 12.49
C ILE A 91 33.64 -11.93 11.83
N GLY A 92 33.60 -12.09 10.50
CA GLY A 92 34.80 -12.35 9.69
C GLY A 92 35.21 -13.82 9.65
N ASP A 93 34.52 -14.70 10.36
CA ASP A 93 34.74 -16.15 10.27
C ASP A 93 34.01 -16.74 9.06
N ALA A 94 34.72 -16.73 7.93
CA ALA A 94 34.18 -17.26 6.68
C ALA A 94 34.05 -18.80 6.69
N GLU A 95 34.84 -19.50 7.51
CA GLU A 95 34.80 -20.96 7.62
C GLU A 95 33.54 -21.38 8.37
N GLU A 96 33.29 -20.81 9.55
CA GLU A 96 32.07 -21.07 10.32
C GLU A 96 30.81 -20.75 9.51
N LEU A 97 30.81 -19.62 8.81
CA LEU A 97 29.72 -19.23 7.92
C LEU A 97 29.44 -20.29 6.85
N ALA A 98 30.50 -20.79 6.19
CA ALA A 98 30.41 -21.82 5.17
C ALA A 98 29.93 -23.16 5.75
N GLU A 99 30.38 -23.53 6.94
CA GLU A 99 29.92 -24.73 7.65
C GLU A 99 28.42 -24.68 7.94
N LYS A 100 27.90 -23.55 8.46
CA LYS A 100 26.45 -23.41 8.70
C LYS A 100 25.65 -23.45 7.40
N MET A 101 26.17 -22.85 6.33
CA MET A 101 25.55 -22.91 5.00
C MET A 101 25.47 -24.35 4.48
N ALA A 102 26.56 -25.11 4.56
CA ALA A 102 26.62 -26.51 4.15
C ALA A 102 25.67 -27.37 5.01
N PHE A 103 25.69 -27.16 6.33
CA PHE A 103 24.82 -27.87 7.26
C PHE A 103 23.33 -27.73 6.91
N LEU A 104 22.85 -26.53 6.58
CA LEU A 104 21.44 -26.35 6.16
C LEU A 104 21.14 -26.96 4.80
N LEU A 105 22.10 -26.99 3.88
CA LEU A 105 21.93 -27.63 2.56
C LEU A 105 21.75 -29.14 2.69
N ASP A 106 22.47 -29.76 3.63
CA ASP A 106 22.40 -31.20 3.91
C ASP A 106 21.18 -31.54 4.78
N ASN A 107 20.66 -30.59 5.57
CA ASN A 107 19.55 -30.80 6.51
C ASN A 107 18.33 -29.94 6.16
N LYS A 108 17.77 -30.11 4.95
CA LYS A 108 16.65 -29.29 4.45
C LYS A 108 15.40 -29.30 5.32
N MET A 109 15.05 -30.45 5.92
CA MET A 109 13.92 -30.54 6.84
C MET A 109 14.12 -29.64 8.08
N LEU A 110 15.34 -29.64 8.63
CA LEU A 110 15.69 -28.75 9.74
C LEU A 110 15.65 -27.29 9.30
N ALA A 111 16.13 -26.97 8.10
CA ALA A 111 16.06 -25.63 7.54
C ALA A 111 14.60 -25.13 7.44
N GLU A 112 13.67 -25.99 6.99
CA GLU A 112 12.24 -25.67 6.95
C GLU A 112 11.67 -25.46 8.36
N GLN A 113 12.01 -26.33 9.31
CA GLN A 113 11.58 -26.19 10.71
C GLN A 113 12.08 -24.87 11.32
N MET A 114 13.36 -24.56 11.17
CA MET A 114 13.95 -23.30 11.64
C MET A 114 13.27 -22.08 10.99
N GLY A 115 12.96 -22.17 9.70
CA GLY A 115 12.20 -21.15 9.00
C GLY A 115 10.80 -20.92 9.60
N GLN A 116 10.09 -21.99 9.95
CA GLN A 116 8.77 -21.88 10.59
C GLN A 116 8.85 -21.31 12.01
N GLU A 117 9.85 -21.69 12.80
CA GLU A 117 10.09 -21.07 14.10
C GLU A 117 10.43 -19.58 13.97
N GLY A 118 11.22 -19.21 12.94
CA GLY A 118 11.45 -17.81 12.58
C GLY A 118 10.16 -17.07 12.25
N ARG A 119 9.26 -17.69 11.48
CA ARG A 119 7.94 -17.11 11.13
C ARG A 119 7.06 -16.91 12.36
N LYS A 120 7.02 -17.86 13.28
CA LYS A 120 6.30 -17.72 14.55
C LYS A 120 6.84 -16.55 15.38
N LEU A 121 8.17 -16.44 15.47
CA LEU A 121 8.83 -15.34 16.18
C LEU A 121 8.50 -13.98 15.54
N TYR A 122 8.50 -13.92 14.20
CA TYR A 122 8.03 -12.75 13.44
C TYR A 122 6.61 -12.35 13.81
N GLU A 123 5.67 -13.30 13.78
CA GLU A 123 4.26 -13.05 14.09
C GLU A 123 4.06 -12.53 15.52
N GLN A 124 4.84 -13.07 16.46
CA GLN A 124 4.79 -12.70 17.88
C GLN A 124 5.44 -11.36 18.22
N LYS A 125 6.51 -10.95 17.52
CA LYS A 125 7.35 -9.82 17.96
C LYS A 125 7.49 -8.68 16.96
N PHE A 126 7.40 -8.97 15.67
CA PHE A 126 7.90 -8.09 14.61
C PHE A 126 6.83 -7.69 13.58
N THR A 127 5.59 -8.12 13.75
CA THR A 127 4.48 -7.61 12.94
C THR A 127 4.27 -6.12 13.22
N ARG A 128 3.72 -5.42 12.21
CA ARG A 128 3.33 -4.01 12.35
C ARG A 128 2.39 -3.80 13.54
N HIS A 129 1.47 -4.75 13.76
CA HIS A 129 0.54 -4.70 14.89
C HIS A 129 1.27 -4.77 16.23
N VAL A 130 2.17 -5.74 16.42
CA VAL A 130 2.91 -5.87 17.69
C VAL A 130 3.82 -4.67 17.94
N ALA A 131 4.54 -4.20 16.92
CA ALA A 131 5.39 -3.01 17.03
C ALA A 131 4.58 -1.78 17.45
N ARG A 132 3.37 -1.63 16.89
CA ARG A 132 2.45 -0.57 17.22
C ARG A 132 1.96 -0.63 18.66
N GLU A 133 1.44 -1.78 19.11
CA GLU A 133 0.93 -1.91 20.49
C GLU A 133 2.02 -1.59 21.52
N LYS A 134 3.26 -2.04 21.28
CA LYS A 134 4.41 -1.68 22.11
C LYS A 134 4.71 -0.19 22.09
N PHE A 135 4.71 0.44 20.92
CA PHE A 135 4.96 1.87 20.80
C PHE A 135 3.90 2.69 21.55
N VAL A 136 2.62 2.35 21.38
CA VAL A 136 1.51 2.99 22.08
C VAL A 136 1.67 2.84 23.60
N SER A 137 1.92 1.64 24.08
CA SER A 137 2.16 1.37 25.51
C SER A 137 3.30 2.23 26.08
N ILE A 138 4.42 2.37 25.37
CA ILE A 138 5.54 3.21 25.83
C ILE A 138 5.13 4.68 25.95
N ILE A 139 4.35 5.20 25.01
CA ILE A 139 3.88 6.58 25.09
C ILE A 139 2.88 6.74 26.25
N GLU A 140 1.96 5.80 26.44
CA GLU A 140 1.01 5.79 27.56
C GLU A 140 1.72 5.78 28.92
N ASP A 141 2.73 4.91 29.08
CA ASP A 141 3.56 4.85 30.30
C ASP A 141 4.32 6.16 30.53
N THR A 142 4.92 6.70 29.47
CA THR A 142 5.68 7.96 29.53
C THR A 142 4.79 9.12 29.96
N LEU A 143 3.59 9.23 29.38
CA LEU A 143 2.62 10.27 29.73
C LEU A 143 2.08 10.08 31.14
N THR A 144 1.82 8.85 31.56
CA THR A 144 1.35 8.54 32.91
C THR A 144 2.38 8.99 33.95
N ASN A 145 3.65 8.67 33.74
CA ASN A 145 4.73 9.15 34.60
C ASN A 145 4.87 10.69 34.53
N PHE A 146 4.67 11.29 33.37
CA PHE A 146 4.76 12.75 33.22
C PHE A 146 3.66 13.49 33.99
N LYS A 147 2.46 12.91 34.18
CA LYS A 147 1.38 13.50 35.02
C LYS A 147 1.84 13.82 36.43
N GLU A 148 2.79 13.06 36.98
CA GLU A 148 3.31 13.28 38.34
C GLU A 148 4.17 14.56 38.45
N TYR A 149 4.68 15.08 37.33
CA TYR A 149 5.60 16.22 37.27
C TYR A 149 4.97 17.53 36.78
N THR A 150 3.67 17.54 36.42
CA THR A 150 2.99 18.74 35.89
C THR A 150 1.63 18.97 36.56
N ASN A 151 1.38 20.22 36.98
CA ASN A 151 0.07 20.67 37.48
C ASN A 151 -1.01 20.79 36.38
N SER A 152 -0.64 20.69 35.11
CA SER A 152 -1.56 20.77 33.96
C SER A 152 -2.16 19.40 33.66
N LYS A 153 -3.11 18.96 34.51
CA LYS A 153 -3.89 17.72 34.29
C LYS A 153 -4.58 17.65 32.93
N LEU A 154 -4.91 18.81 32.33
CA LEU A 154 -5.61 18.93 31.05
C LEU A 154 -4.76 18.40 29.88
N LEU A 155 -3.49 18.80 29.80
CA LEU A 155 -2.63 18.49 28.65
C LEU A 155 -2.37 16.98 28.52
N VAL A 156 -2.16 16.30 29.65
CA VAL A 156 -1.88 14.86 29.64
C VAL A 156 -3.14 14.04 29.43
N TYR A 157 -4.30 14.53 29.89
CA TYR A 157 -5.58 13.90 29.61
C TYR A 157 -5.93 14.02 28.13
N ASP A 158 -5.67 15.17 27.50
CA ASP A 158 -5.86 15.38 26.06
C ASP A 158 -4.93 14.50 25.21
N LEU A 159 -3.67 14.34 25.62
CA LEU A 159 -2.70 13.46 24.95
C LEU A 159 -3.04 11.98 25.09
N LEU A 160 -3.48 11.53 26.27
CA LEU A 160 -3.94 10.15 26.45
C LEU A 160 -5.23 9.88 25.69
N ASN A 161 -6.18 10.83 25.68
CA ASN A 161 -7.36 10.72 24.84
C ASN A 161 -7.01 10.71 23.35
N PHE A 162 -5.98 11.44 22.93
CA PHE A 162 -5.47 11.40 21.56
C PHE A 162 -4.86 10.04 21.18
N ILE A 163 -4.20 9.37 22.13
CA ILE A 163 -3.62 8.04 21.92
C ILE A 163 -4.68 6.94 21.93
N HIS A 164 -5.60 7.03 22.90
CA HIS A 164 -6.71 6.09 23.05
C HIS A 164 -7.85 6.32 22.06
N ASP A 165 -7.97 7.52 21.50
CA ASP A 165 -8.76 7.74 20.30
C ASP A 165 -8.07 6.95 19.19
N LYS A 166 -8.52 5.70 19.08
CA LYS A 166 -8.09 4.77 18.06
C LYS A 166 -8.04 5.50 16.72
N ASN A 167 -8.98 6.38 16.40
CA ASN A 167 -8.98 7.08 15.11
C ASN A 167 -7.80 8.04 14.88
N TYR A 168 -7.09 8.53 15.89
CA TYR A 168 -5.99 9.50 15.72
C TYR A 168 -4.60 8.86 15.60
N VAL A 169 -4.29 7.84 16.41
CA VAL A 169 -3.07 7.02 16.23
C VAL A 169 -3.24 6.03 15.08
N TYR A 170 -4.46 5.51 14.83
CA TYR A 170 -4.74 4.75 13.60
C TYR A 170 -4.56 5.65 12.38
N LYS A 171 -4.89 6.95 12.43
CA LYS A 171 -4.62 7.86 11.32
C LYS A 171 -3.12 7.92 10.99
N TYR A 172 -2.23 8.07 11.98
CA TYR A 172 -0.79 8.17 11.73
C TYR A 172 -0.09 6.82 11.42
N ILE A 173 -0.60 5.70 11.95
CA ILE A 173 0.01 4.37 11.77
C ILE A 173 -0.65 3.56 10.63
N GLU A 174 -1.95 3.71 10.35
CA GLU A 174 -2.56 3.22 9.10
C GLU A 174 -2.14 4.07 7.89
N GLU A 175 -1.71 5.32 8.09
CA GLU A 175 -0.98 6.08 7.04
C GLU A 175 0.31 5.37 6.58
N THR A 176 0.85 4.43 7.37
CA THR A 176 1.93 3.52 6.94
C THR A 176 1.46 2.08 6.69
N ALA A 177 0.38 1.61 7.34
CA ALA A 177 -0.10 0.23 7.17
C ALA A 177 -1.01 0.00 5.95
N CYS A 178 -1.64 1.04 5.38
CA CYS A 178 -2.32 0.97 4.08
C CYS A 178 -1.34 0.88 2.88
N ALA A 179 -0.04 0.77 3.15
CA ALA A 179 1.01 0.46 2.19
C ALA A 179 1.56 -0.95 2.45
N GLU A 180 0.75 -1.98 2.24
CA GLU A 180 1.31 -3.16 1.58
C GLU A 180 1.34 -2.82 0.09
N ARG A 181 2.53 -2.66 -0.46
CA ARG A 181 2.75 -2.78 -1.90
C ARG A 181 2.57 -4.25 -2.23
N ASP A 182 1.33 -4.67 -2.47
CA ASP A 182 1.14 -5.73 -3.44
C ASP A 182 1.11 -5.05 -4.82
N GLU A 183 2.05 -5.43 -5.67
CA GLU A 183 2.00 -5.14 -7.11
C GLU A 183 0.75 -5.84 -7.68
N VAL A 184 -0.43 -5.22 -7.57
CA VAL A 184 -1.64 -5.73 -8.22
C VAL A 184 -1.66 -5.25 -9.67
N LYS A 185 -1.41 -6.22 -10.56
CA LYS A 185 -1.34 -6.11 -12.02
C LYS A 185 -2.70 -6.10 -12.74
N GLU A 186 -3.82 -5.90 -12.06
CA GLU A 186 -5.13 -6.00 -12.69
C GLU A 186 -5.84 -4.65 -12.82
N LYS A 187 -5.67 -4.04 -13.99
CA LYS A 187 -6.54 -2.98 -14.53
C LYS A 187 -7.92 -3.59 -14.83
N ILE A 188 -8.79 -3.64 -13.82
CA ILE A 188 -10.19 -4.06 -14.01
C ILE A 188 -11.05 -2.81 -14.13
N SER A 189 -11.45 -2.49 -15.35
CA SER A 189 -12.59 -1.61 -15.63
C SER A 189 -13.68 -2.45 -16.28
N GLN A 190 -14.84 -2.57 -15.64
CA GLN A 190 -16.02 -3.10 -16.31
C GLN A 190 -16.77 -1.95 -17.00
N ASN A 191 -16.80 -2.00 -18.33
CA ASN A 191 -17.70 -1.16 -19.13
C ASN A 191 -19.13 -1.66 -18.93
N LEU A 192 -19.86 -1.05 -18.00
CA LEU A 192 -21.31 -1.08 -18.04
C LEU A 192 -21.74 0.03 -19.01
N ASN A 193 -21.90 -0.32 -20.29
CA ASN A 193 -22.55 0.55 -21.28
C ASN A 193 -24.05 0.67 -20.94
N GLU A 194 -24.35 1.24 -19.78
CA GLU A 194 -25.70 1.54 -19.33
C GLU A 194 -26.04 2.95 -19.76
N ASN A 195 -26.75 3.08 -20.88
CA ASN A 195 -27.34 4.36 -21.32
C ASN A 195 -28.54 4.76 -20.46
N ILE A 196 -28.93 3.93 -19.49
CA ILE A 196 -30.10 4.10 -18.64
C ILE A 196 -29.71 3.81 -17.21
N ILE A 197 -29.86 4.79 -16.32
CA ILE A 197 -29.69 4.60 -14.88
C ILE A 197 -31.07 4.47 -14.24
N HIS A 198 -31.28 3.40 -13.48
CA HIS A 198 -32.43 3.20 -12.62
C HIS A 198 -32.12 3.77 -11.24
N THR A 199 -32.83 4.82 -10.86
CA THR A 199 -32.80 5.35 -9.50
C THR A 199 -34.09 4.95 -8.78
N ASN A 200 -34.10 5.02 -7.44
CA ASN A 200 -35.24 4.60 -6.61
C ASN A 200 -36.61 5.19 -7.04
N ASN A 201 -36.66 6.27 -7.84
CA ASN A 201 -37.91 6.87 -8.31
C ASN A 201 -37.96 7.29 -9.80
N LYS A 202 -36.90 7.14 -10.62
CA LYS A 202 -36.92 7.51 -12.05
C LYS A 202 -35.92 6.73 -12.90
N ARG A 203 -36.30 6.49 -14.17
CA ARG A 203 -35.43 6.04 -15.26
C ARG A 203 -34.78 7.27 -15.90
N ILE A 204 -33.45 7.37 -15.83
CA ILE A 204 -32.69 8.47 -16.44
C ILE A 204 -32.01 7.94 -17.70
N ASP A 205 -32.42 8.45 -18.86
CA ASP A 205 -31.81 8.17 -20.16
C ASP A 205 -30.62 9.11 -20.37
N LEU A 206 -29.41 8.57 -20.27
CA LEU A 206 -28.16 9.35 -20.33
C LEU A 206 -27.94 9.96 -21.72
N SER A 207 -28.49 9.37 -22.77
CA SER A 207 -28.38 9.88 -24.15
C SER A 207 -29.05 11.25 -24.34
N LYS A 208 -29.97 11.62 -23.43
CA LYS A 208 -30.76 12.86 -23.49
C LYS A 208 -30.19 13.98 -22.59
N LEU A 209 -29.05 13.74 -21.95
CA LEU A 209 -28.43 14.72 -21.06
C LEU A 209 -27.84 15.92 -21.83
N LYS A 210 -28.03 17.12 -21.29
CA LYS A 210 -27.41 18.34 -21.83
C LYS A 210 -25.94 18.42 -21.40
N PRO A 211 -25.05 19.00 -22.22
CA PRO A 211 -23.62 19.04 -21.91
C PRO A 211 -23.28 19.89 -20.69
N SER A 212 -22.38 19.43 -19.82
CA SER A 212 -21.82 20.19 -18.70
C SER A 212 -20.59 21.02 -19.12
N ARG A 213 -19.91 21.72 -18.18
CA ARG A 213 -18.63 22.40 -18.51
C ARG A 213 -17.49 21.38 -18.68
N ARG A 214 -16.68 21.57 -19.72
CA ARG A 214 -15.47 20.78 -19.98
C ARG A 214 -14.43 20.90 -18.86
N ILE A 215 -13.68 19.83 -18.63
CA ILE A 215 -12.60 19.80 -17.64
C ILE A 215 -11.28 19.93 -18.38
N TYR A 216 -10.54 20.99 -18.09
CA TYR A 216 -9.27 21.30 -18.76
C TYR A 216 -8.03 20.91 -17.95
N ARG A 217 -8.22 20.60 -16.67
CA ARG A 217 -7.18 20.30 -15.66
C ARG A 217 -7.74 19.29 -14.66
N SER A 218 -6.88 18.70 -13.84
CA SER A 218 -7.29 17.84 -12.72
C SER A 218 -8.47 18.44 -11.94
N LYS A 219 -9.51 17.65 -11.67
CA LYS A 219 -10.69 18.11 -10.93
C LYS A 219 -10.83 17.34 -9.63
N LYS A 220 -11.02 18.08 -8.54
CA LYS A 220 -11.05 17.55 -7.17
C LYS A 220 -12.45 17.67 -6.59
N TYR A 221 -12.91 16.60 -5.95
CA TYR A 221 -14.14 16.57 -5.16
C TYR A 221 -13.82 16.10 -3.76
N ILE A 222 -14.38 16.77 -2.75
CA ILE A 222 -14.33 16.28 -1.38
C ILE A 222 -15.61 15.50 -1.12
N ILE A 223 -15.47 14.22 -0.78
CA ILE A 223 -16.59 13.34 -0.46
C ILE A 223 -16.49 12.88 0.99
N GLU A 224 -17.61 12.52 1.59
CA GLU A 224 -17.68 11.85 2.90
C GLU A 224 -18.35 10.50 2.68
N SER A 225 -17.69 9.40 3.04
CA SER A 225 -18.24 8.07 2.79
C SER A 225 -19.35 7.75 3.80
N ASN A 226 -20.46 7.26 3.29
CA ASN A 226 -21.56 6.69 4.07
C ASN A 226 -21.52 5.15 4.13
N LYS A 227 -20.45 4.55 3.61
CA LYS A 227 -20.19 3.11 3.67
C LYS A 227 -18.97 2.82 4.53
N ASP A 228 -19.02 1.69 5.22
CA ASP A 228 -17.88 1.19 6.01
C ASP A 228 -16.77 0.63 5.12
N ALA A 229 -17.11 0.11 3.94
CA ALA A 229 -16.14 -0.26 2.91
C ALA A 229 -16.66 0.10 1.51
N PHE A 230 -15.75 0.43 0.59
CA PHE A 230 -16.08 0.63 -0.83
C PHE A 230 -14.87 0.32 -1.72
N ASN A 231 -15.11 -0.25 -2.89
CA ASN A 231 -14.05 -0.58 -3.86
C ASN A 231 -14.33 -0.02 -5.25
N THR A 232 -15.47 0.65 -5.42
CA THR A 232 -15.93 1.15 -6.71
C THR A 232 -16.42 2.58 -6.59
N ILE A 233 -16.03 3.44 -7.53
CA ILE A 233 -16.60 4.78 -7.73
C ILE A 233 -17.15 4.87 -9.14
N SER A 234 -18.47 5.04 -9.27
CA SER A 234 -19.08 5.33 -10.56
C SER A 234 -19.27 6.83 -10.80
N ILE A 235 -18.95 7.30 -12.01
CA ILE A 235 -19.23 8.66 -12.50
C ILE A 235 -19.92 8.61 -13.87
N ILE A 236 -20.41 9.76 -14.35
CA ILE A 236 -20.92 9.91 -15.72
C ILE A 236 -19.95 10.78 -16.52
N ILE A 237 -19.53 10.29 -17.69
CA ILE A 237 -18.63 10.98 -18.62
C ILE A 237 -19.37 11.28 -19.93
N GLY A 238 -19.05 12.41 -20.55
CA GLY A 238 -19.38 12.69 -21.94
C GLY A 238 -18.49 13.80 -22.51
N THR A 239 -18.66 14.15 -23.77
CA THR A 239 -17.71 15.02 -24.48
C THR A 239 -18.32 15.97 -25.48
N HIS A 240 -19.56 16.43 -25.26
CA HIS A 240 -20.22 17.40 -26.15
C HIS A 240 -20.22 16.93 -27.63
N PHE A 241 -20.81 15.77 -27.91
CA PHE A 241 -21.02 15.23 -29.27
C PHE A 241 -19.76 14.71 -29.98
N GLN A 242 -18.67 14.48 -29.24
CA GLN A 242 -17.50 13.72 -29.72
C GLN A 242 -17.25 12.57 -28.75
N LYS A 243 -16.65 11.48 -29.19
CA LYS A 243 -16.25 10.38 -28.31
C LYS A 243 -15.11 10.84 -27.39
N PRO A 244 -15.14 10.50 -26.08
CA PRO A 244 -14.00 10.79 -25.22
C PRO A 244 -12.80 9.93 -25.64
N ASN A 245 -11.59 10.49 -25.56
CA ASN A 245 -10.35 9.79 -25.93
C ASN A 245 -9.28 10.08 -24.87
N GLY A 246 -8.44 9.09 -24.59
CA GLY A 246 -7.32 9.15 -23.66
C GLY A 246 -7.59 8.38 -22.38
N ILE A 247 -6.77 8.63 -21.36
CA ILE A 247 -6.90 7.96 -20.06
C ILE A 247 -7.47 8.96 -19.06
N LEU A 248 -8.50 8.55 -18.33
CA LEU A 248 -8.93 9.26 -17.13
C LEU A 248 -8.47 8.48 -15.91
N ARG A 249 -7.67 9.13 -15.07
CA ARG A 249 -7.17 8.58 -13.83
C ARG A 249 -7.93 9.16 -12.65
N LEU A 250 -8.41 8.31 -11.77
CA LEU A 250 -8.97 8.67 -10.48
C LEU A 250 -7.90 8.45 -9.41
N LEU A 251 -7.60 9.50 -8.65
CA LEU A 251 -6.81 9.44 -7.43
C LEU A 251 -7.73 9.66 -6.23
N ILE A 252 -7.76 8.72 -5.31
CA ILE A 252 -8.45 8.85 -4.03
C ILE A 252 -7.41 9.26 -3.00
N LYS A 253 -7.61 10.39 -2.33
CA LYS A 253 -6.68 10.93 -1.33
C LYS A 253 -7.40 11.22 -0.03
N SER A 254 -6.65 11.32 1.06
CA SER A 254 -7.21 11.81 2.33
C SER A 254 -7.32 13.33 2.30
N VAL A 255 -8.40 13.92 2.85
CA VAL A 255 -8.49 15.39 3.02
C VAL A 255 -7.39 15.90 3.96
N ASN A 256 -6.93 15.05 4.88
CA ASN A 256 -5.88 15.37 5.84
C ASN A 256 -4.47 15.27 5.24
N HIS A 257 -4.28 14.46 4.19
CA HIS A 257 -2.98 14.20 3.53
C HIS A 257 -3.13 14.34 2.02
N LYS A 258 -3.18 15.60 1.56
CA LYS A 258 -3.52 15.96 0.16
C LYS A 258 -2.49 15.49 -0.88
N ASP A 259 -1.29 15.17 -0.42
CA ASP A 259 -0.19 14.69 -1.27
C ASP A 259 -0.12 13.16 -1.34
N TYR A 260 -0.89 12.46 -0.49
CA TYR A 260 -0.90 10.99 -0.42
C TYR A 260 -2.08 10.40 -1.20
N VAL A 261 -1.79 9.48 -2.13
CA VAL A 261 -2.80 8.74 -2.90
C VAL A 261 -3.11 7.43 -2.18
N LEU A 262 -4.33 7.30 -1.67
CA LEU A 262 -4.86 6.10 -1.03
C LEU A 262 -5.15 5.00 -2.05
N ARG A 263 -5.80 5.36 -3.16
CA ARG A 263 -6.11 4.45 -4.26
C ARG A 263 -6.01 5.18 -5.59
N GLU A 264 -5.71 4.42 -6.62
CA GLU A 264 -5.66 4.90 -7.99
C GLU A 264 -6.40 3.92 -8.89
N ALA A 265 -7.15 4.45 -9.84
CA ALA A 265 -7.79 3.67 -10.88
C ALA A 265 -7.72 4.44 -12.20
N GLU A 266 -7.59 3.72 -13.30
CA GLU A 266 -7.56 4.32 -14.63
C GLU A 266 -8.67 3.70 -15.49
N ILE A 267 -9.28 4.52 -16.33
CA ILE A 267 -10.14 4.04 -17.41
C ILE A 267 -9.62 4.54 -18.75
N ASN A 268 -9.59 3.64 -19.73
CA ASN A 268 -9.35 4.00 -21.12
C ASN A 268 -10.67 4.51 -21.72
N LEU A 269 -10.71 5.79 -22.04
CA LEU A 269 -11.91 6.42 -22.59
C LEU A 269 -12.12 6.10 -24.06
N ASN A 270 -11.12 5.55 -24.75
CA ASN A 270 -11.26 5.09 -26.12
C ASN A 270 -12.33 4.00 -26.27
N ASP A 271 -12.70 3.33 -25.18
CA ASP A 271 -13.73 2.28 -25.16
C ASP A 271 -15.07 2.76 -24.57
N VAL A 272 -15.15 4.03 -24.16
CA VAL A 272 -16.32 4.62 -23.50
C VAL A 272 -17.16 5.39 -24.52
N SER A 273 -18.48 5.14 -24.53
CA SER A 273 -19.41 5.89 -25.38
C SER A 273 -19.68 7.28 -24.80
N ASP A 274 -20.05 8.25 -25.65
CA ASP A 274 -20.47 9.57 -25.15
C ASP A 274 -21.69 9.44 -24.22
N ASN A 275 -21.73 10.23 -23.16
CA ASN A 275 -22.75 10.19 -22.10
C ASN A 275 -22.96 8.80 -21.45
N SER A 276 -21.88 8.16 -21.01
CA SER A 276 -21.94 6.84 -20.36
C SER A 276 -21.59 6.92 -18.87
N LYS A 277 -22.20 6.03 -18.08
CA LYS A 277 -21.72 5.72 -16.73
C LYS A 277 -20.43 4.91 -16.84
N VAL A 278 -19.43 5.28 -16.07
CA VAL A 278 -18.19 4.53 -15.94
C VAL A 278 -17.92 4.24 -14.47
N SER A 279 -17.34 3.08 -14.19
CA SER A 279 -16.98 2.66 -12.85
C SER A 279 -15.48 2.48 -12.74
N PHE A 280 -14.88 3.19 -11.80
CA PHE A 280 -13.52 2.98 -11.35
C PHE A 280 -13.55 1.90 -10.27
N VAL A 281 -12.99 0.74 -10.56
CA VAL A 281 -12.79 -0.32 -9.57
C VAL A 281 -11.34 -0.25 -9.09
N PHE A 282 -11.16 -0.36 -7.79
CA PHE A 282 -9.86 -0.30 -7.11
C PHE A 282 -9.90 -1.19 -5.87
N GLU A 283 -8.75 -1.39 -5.23
CA GLU A 283 -8.69 -2.12 -3.98
C GLU A 283 -9.58 -1.50 -2.91
N GLU A 284 -10.29 -2.33 -2.18
CA GLU A 284 -11.26 -1.88 -1.18
C GLU A 284 -10.65 -0.90 -0.18
N VAL A 285 -11.35 0.21 0.02
CA VAL A 285 -11.12 1.15 1.11
C VAL A 285 -12.00 0.70 2.27
N ASN A 286 -11.37 0.17 3.31
CA ASN A 286 -12.01 -0.31 4.53
C ASN A 286 -12.13 0.80 5.59
N LYS A 287 -13.04 0.63 6.55
CA LYS A 287 -13.33 1.60 7.64
C LYS A 287 -13.58 3.02 7.14
N ALA A 288 -14.28 3.15 6.02
CA ALA A 288 -14.52 4.43 5.35
C ALA A 288 -15.65 5.25 5.98
N LEU A 289 -16.49 4.67 6.86
CA LEU A 289 -17.72 5.32 7.33
C LEU A 289 -17.42 6.64 8.05
N GLY A 290 -17.99 7.75 7.57
CA GLY A 290 -17.78 9.09 8.12
C GLY A 290 -16.43 9.74 7.74
N HIS A 291 -15.56 9.05 7.01
CA HIS A 291 -14.29 9.60 6.57
C HIS A 291 -14.45 10.46 5.31
N ARG A 292 -13.64 11.52 5.22
CA ARG A 292 -13.61 12.42 4.07
C ARG A 292 -12.43 12.14 3.14
N PHE A 293 -12.72 12.05 1.84
CA PHE A 293 -11.77 11.76 0.78
C PHE A 293 -11.74 12.87 -0.26
N ILE A 294 -10.60 13.06 -0.92
CA ILE A 294 -10.47 13.85 -2.13
C ILE A 294 -10.46 12.89 -3.31
N LEU A 295 -11.46 12.98 -4.18
CA LEU A 295 -11.46 12.34 -5.49
C LEU A 295 -10.87 13.31 -6.50
N GLU A 296 -9.64 13.05 -6.95
CA GLU A 296 -8.96 13.84 -7.96
C GLU A 296 -8.96 13.08 -9.29
N PHE A 297 -9.73 13.60 -10.24
CA PHE A 297 -9.78 13.08 -11.60
C PHE A 297 -8.76 13.81 -12.47
N VAL A 298 -7.75 13.08 -12.94
CA VAL A 298 -6.63 13.58 -13.74
C VAL A 298 -6.76 13.05 -15.18
N PRO A 299 -7.09 13.90 -16.16
CA PRO A 299 -7.08 13.49 -17.56
C PRO A 299 -5.63 13.41 -18.07
N ILE A 300 -5.27 12.30 -18.69
CA ILE A 300 -4.00 12.07 -19.37
C ILE A 300 -4.29 12.03 -20.87
N TYR A 301 -3.88 13.09 -21.55
CA TYR A 301 -4.15 13.30 -22.96
C TYR A 301 -3.07 12.67 -23.84
N GLU A 302 -3.49 11.86 -24.82
CA GLU A 302 -2.61 11.53 -25.94
C GLU A 302 -2.49 12.72 -26.90
N LYS A 303 -1.41 12.74 -27.70
CA LYS A 303 -1.18 13.77 -28.73
C LYS A 303 -2.40 13.80 -29.66
N ASN A 304 -3.06 14.96 -29.79
CA ASN A 304 -4.28 15.19 -30.58
C ASN A 304 -5.60 14.58 -30.03
N SER A 305 -5.67 14.19 -28.75
CA SER A 305 -6.92 13.68 -28.14
C SER A 305 -7.99 14.76 -27.93
N SER A 306 -9.26 14.35 -28.02
CA SER A 306 -10.43 15.18 -27.68
C SER A 306 -10.47 15.46 -26.17
N LYS A 307 -10.76 16.70 -25.77
CA LYS A 307 -10.78 17.11 -24.35
C LYS A 307 -11.95 16.45 -23.62
N ILE A 308 -11.70 15.86 -22.45
CA ILE A 308 -12.68 15.08 -21.67
C ILE A 308 -13.52 15.99 -20.78
N SER A 309 -14.81 15.66 -20.58
CA SER A 309 -15.67 16.33 -19.59
C SER A 309 -16.27 15.31 -18.63
N ILE A 310 -16.10 15.50 -17.32
CA ILE A 310 -16.89 14.77 -16.32
C ILE A 310 -18.15 15.58 -16.06
N TYR A 311 -19.31 14.93 -16.18
CA TYR A 311 -20.58 15.63 -16.12
C TYR A 311 -20.90 16.00 -14.68
N GLU A 312 -20.97 17.31 -14.42
CA GLU A 312 -21.60 17.85 -13.23
C GLU A 312 -23.03 18.23 -13.60
N TYR A 313 -23.99 17.39 -13.23
CA TYR A 313 -25.39 17.76 -13.44
C TYR A 313 -25.78 18.82 -12.40
N ARG A 314 -26.15 20.01 -12.86
CA ARG A 314 -26.93 20.96 -12.04
C ARG A 314 -28.35 20.99 -12.59
N ASP A 315 -29.30 20.48 -11.81
CA ASP A 315 -30.70 20.56 -12.17
C ASP A 315 -31.14 22.02 -12.22
N LYS A 316 -31.55 22.50 -13.40
CA LYS A 316 -32.08 23.86 -13.59
C LYS A 316 -33.60 23.79 -13.73
N GLY A 317 -34.26 23.85 -12.59
CA GLY A 317 -35.55 24.51 -12.43
C GLY A 317 -36.76 23.60 -12.45
N THR A 318 -37.26 23.24 -11.27
CA THR A 318 -38.67 23.38 -10.90
C THR A 318 -38.78 23.34 -9.38
N LYS A 319 -39.51 24.30 -8.80
CA LYS A 319 -39.79 24.34 -7.36
C LYS A 319 -40.49 23.03 -6.96
N ALA A 320 -40.06 22.46 -5.83
CA ALA A 320 -40.64 21.30 -5.16
C ALA A 320 -40.42 19.92 -5.82
N PHE A 321 -39.21 19.38 -5.65
CA PHE A 321 -39.05 17.95 -5.38
C PHE A 321 -38.27 17.78 -4.07
N LYS A 322 -39.01 17.54 -2.98
CA LYS A 322 -38.47 17.03 -1.72
C LYS A 322 -38.07 15.55 -1.93
N ASN A 323 -36.80 15.28 -1.68
CA ASN A 323 -36.22 14.03 -1.16
C ASN A 323 -36.34 12.73 -1.97
N LYS A 324 -35.26 12.36 -2.68
CA LYS A 324 -34.35 11.24 -2.33
C LYS A 324 -33.27 11.09 -3.43
N PHE A 325 -32.19 11.86 -3.27
CA PHE A 325 -30.86 11.54 -3.79
C PHE A 325 -29.90 11.92 -2.66
N VAL A 326 -29.35 10.93 -1.96
CA VAL A 326 -28.66 11.14 -0.67
C VAL A 326 -27.23 11.65 -0.90
N ASN A 327 -27.13 12.97 -0.90
CA ASN A 327 -26.14 13.85 -0.26
C ASN A 327 -24.66 13.41 -0.21
N LEU A 328 -23.91 13.76 -1.25
CA LEU A 328 -22.61 14.42 -1.09
C LEU A 328 -22.83 15.89 -1.42
N LYS A 329 -22.49 16.81 -0.51
CA LYS A 329 -22.64 18.26 -0.75
C LYS A 329 -21.91 18.66 -2.04
N ASN A 330 -22.70 18.89 -3.10
CA ASN A 330 -22.39 19.48 -4.42
C ASN A 330 -22.54 18.55 -5.66
N ASN A 331 -23.77 18.14 -5.98
CA ASN A 331 -24.24 17.91 -7.36
C ASN A 331 -23.33 17.07 -8.30
N LEU A 332 -22.93 15.89 -7.86
CA LEU A 332 -22.38 14.85 -8.74
C LEU A 332 -22.96 13.48 -8.40
N TYR A 333 -23.17 12.68 -9.44
CA TYR A 333 -23.51 11.27 -9.30
C TYR A 333 -22.24 10.52 -8.89
N PHE A 334 -22.18 10.11 -7.63
CA PHE A 334 -21.23 9.13 -7.12
C PHE A 334 -22.06 7.96 -6.62
N GLU A 335 -21.88 6.79 -7.21
CA GLU A 335 -22.32 5.55 -6.60
C GLU A 335 -21.07 4.87 -6.05
N LEU A 336 -20.96 4.87 -4.71
CA LEU A 336 -20.06 3.97 -4.02
C LEU A 336 -20.78 2.61 -4.06
N ILE A 337 -20.25 1.64 -4.79
CA ILE A 337 -20.75 0.26 -4.79
C ILE A 337 -19.90 -0.53 -3.80
#